data_AF-A0A4Q1C4I0-F1
#
_entry.id   AF-A0A4Q1C4I0-F1
#
_cell.length_a   1.000
_cell.length_b   1.000
_cell.length_c   1.000
_cell.angle_alpha   90.00
_cell.angle_beta   90.00
_cell.angle_gamma   90.00
#
_symmetry.space_group_name_H-M   'P 1'
#
loop_
_entity.id
_entity.type
_entity.pdbx_description
1 polymer ?
#
loop_
_entity_poly.entity_id
_entity_poly.type
_entity_poly.pdbx_seq_one_letter_code
_entity_poly.pdbx_strand_id
1 'polypeptide(L)'
;MKWIQLLLDNIWAVIIIGGVLLQLFQAITRKKGADESALGQPEQSKEFEFEDPELAERTRKIREEIQRKIAQRQRGGTAQETATVPEYAEEGSDTPPPLVREVIVSSPQPTPQLRSGSRIDAQRQAEILEQQAAWQEKLIEAKRMKESASKRTEFEEATADHSAAKRAATRSTVVGDLRSPEALRRAFILREVLGPPVALRK
;
A
#
# COMPACT_ATOMS: atom_id res chain seq x y z
N MET A 1 -29.75 29.51 13.98
CA MET A 1 -31.13 29.21 13.51
C MET A 1 -31.17 28.69 12.07
N LYS A 2 -30.55 29.36 11.08
CA LYS A 2 -30.56 28.91 9.66
C LYS A 2 -29.92 27.54 9.39
N TRP A 3 -28.91 27.15 10.17
CA TRP A 3 -28.26 25.83 10.04
C TRP A 3 -29.19 24.66 10.40
N ILE A 4 -30.14 24.88 11.32
CA ILE A 4 -31.11 23.86 11.72
C ILE A 4 -32.15 23.65 10.61
N GLN A 5 -32.55 24.70 9.90
CA GLN A 5 -33.43 24.58 8.72
C GLN A 5 -32.74 23.85 7.56
N LEU A 6 -31.46 24.16 7.30
CA LEU A 6 -30.63 23.43 6.33
C LEU A 6 -30.47 21.94 6.68
N LEU A 7 -30.44 21.62 7.97
CA LEU A 7 -30.38 20.24 8.46
C LEU A 7 -31.71 19.51 8.29
N LEU A 8 -32.84 20.20 8.49
CA LEU A 8 -34.19 19.64 8.32
C LEU A 8 -34.53 19.37 6.85
N ASP A 9 -34.20 20.30 5.94
CA ASP A 9 -34.46 20.13 4.50
C ASP A 9 -33.63 18.99 3.90
N ASN A 10 -32.47 18.72 4.50
CA ASN A 10 -31.54 17.67 4.06
C ASN A 10 -31.51 16.46 5.01
N ILE A 11 -32.58 16.21 5.78
CA ILE A 11 -32.70 15.04 6.67
C ILE A 11 -32.32 13.75 5.94
N TRP A 12 -32.77 13.59 4.69
CA TRP A 12 -32.42 12.43 3.87
C TRP A 12 -30.93 12.35 3.55
N ALA A 13 -30.26 13.47 3.25
CA ALA A 13 -28.81 13.47 3.00
C ALA A 13 -28.03 13.14 4.27
N VAL A 14 -28.46 13.64 5.44
CA VAL A 14 -27.85 13.31 6.74
C VAL A 14 -28.01 11.83 7.07
N ILE A 15 -29.17 11.23 6.76
CA ILE A 15 -29.38 9.77 6.94
C ILE A 15 -28.49 8.96 6.01
N ILE A 16 -28.34 9.37 4.73
CA ILE A 16 -27.46 8.68 3.77
C ILE A 16 -26.00 8.77 4.21
N ILE A 17 -25.53 9.97 4.56
CA ILE A 17 -24.15 10.19 5.04
C ILE A 17 -23.92 9.42 6.35
N GLY A 18 -24.87 9.46 7.28
CA GLY A 18 -24.83 8.68 8.52
C GLY A 18 -24.80 7.18 8.27
N GLY A 19 -25.56 6.69 7.29
CA GLY A 19 -25.56 5.28 6.87
C GLY A 19 -24.22 4.84 6.27
N VAL A 20 -23.61 5.67 5.41
CA VAL A 20 -22.29 5.39 4.83
C VAL A 20 -21.21 5.41 5.90
N LEU A 21 -21.25 6.37 6.83
CA LEU A 21 -20.33 6.43 7.97
C LEU A 21 -20.51 5.23 8.89
N LEU A 22 -21.74 4.81 9.16
CA LEU A 22 -22.04 3.62 9.96
C LEU A 22 -21.58 2.34 9.27
N GLN A 23 -21.74 2.24 7.94
CA GLN A 23 -21.28 1.11 7.14
C GLN A 23 -19.75 1.04 7.08
N LEU A 24 -19.07 2.19 6.97
CA LEU A 24 -17.61 2.27 7.04
C LEU A 24 -17.11 1.87 8.44
N PHE A 25 -17.78 2.34 9.50
CA PHE A 25 -17.46 1.99 10.88
C PHE A 25 -17.71 0.50 11.17
N GLN A 26 -18.79 -0.08 10.64
CA GLN A 26 -19.06 -1.52 10.72
C GLN A 26 -18.05 -2.35 9.91
N ALA A 27 -17.60 -1.88 8.75
CA ALA A 27 -16.58 -2.57 7.96
C ALA A 27 -15.23 -2.61 8.68
N ILE A 28 -14.85 -1.52 9.36
CA ILE A 28 -13.62 -1.42 10.15
C ILE A 28 -13.72 -2.27 11.44
N THR A 29 -14.87 -2.24 12.14
CA THR A 29 -15.06 -3.03 13.36
C THR A 29 -15.24 -4.53 13.08
N ARG A 30 -15.83 -4.95 11.95
CA ARG A 30 -15.86 -6.38 11.56
C ARG A 30 -14.49 -6.92 11.20
N LYS A 31 -13.62 -6.11 10.59
CA LYS A 31 -12.21 -6.47 10.33
C LYS A 31 -11.40 -6.66 11.62
N LYS A 32 -11.79 -5.96 12.69
CA LYS A 32 -11.15 -6.01 14.02
C LYS A 32 -11.80 -7.08 14.93
N GLY A 33 -13.10 -7.33 14.80
CA GLY A 33 -13.87 -8.25 15.65
C GLY A 33 -13.73 -9.74 15.29
N ALA A 34 -13.14 -10.09 14.14
CA ALA A 34 -12.82 -11.48 13.83
C ALA A 34 -11.68 -12.05 14.68
N ASP A 35 -10.80 -11.19 15.21
CA ASP A 35 -9.66 -11.59 16.06
C ASP A 35 -9.83 -11.27 17.56
N GLU A 36 -10.89 -10.54 17.94
CA GLU A 36 -10.97 -9.88 19.25
C GLU A 36 -12.20 -10.33 20.08
N SER A 37 -12.60 -11.59 19.97
CA SER A 37 -13.58 -12.22 20.88
C SER A 37 -12.94 -12.95 22.08
N ALA A 38 -11.63 -12.78 22.30
CA ALA A 38 -10.93 -13.25 23.49
C ALA A 38 -10.56 -12.07 24.40
N LEU A 39 -11.48 -11.76 25.34
CA LEU A 39 -11.28 -11.01 26.59
C LEU A 39 -10.49 -9.69 26.56
N GLY A 40 -11.22 -8.59 26.75
CA GLY A 40 -11.01 -7.76 27.95
C GLY A 40 -10.06 -6.57 27.88
N GLN A 41 -10.67 -5.38 28.03
CA GLN A 41 -10.16 -4.09 28.52
C GLN A 41 -9.64 -3.05 27.52
N PRO A 42 -9.99 -1.76 27.76
CA PRO A 42 -9.48 -0.63 27.01
C PRO A 42 -8.11 -0.25 27.57
N GLU A 43 -7.17 0.15 26.73
CA GLU A 43 -6.13 1.16 27.00
C GLU A 43 -5.07 1.09 25.90
N GLN A 44 -4.73 2.28 25.41
CA GLN A 44 -3.46 2.64 24.80
C GLN A 44 -3.16 2.14 23.38
N SER A 45 -2.89 3.16 22.55
CA SER A 45 -2.21 3.12 21.27
C SER A 45 -1.25 1.94 21.17
N LYS A 46 -1.58 0.98 20.29
CA LYS A 46 -0.64 -0.03 19.83
C LYS A 46 0.60 0.69 19.31
N GLU A 47 1.64 0.70 20.13
CA GLU A 47 3.02 0.72 19.65
C GLU A 47 3.08 -0.30 18.50
N PHE A 48 3.61 0.15 17.36
CA PHE A 48 4.00 -0.77 16.31
C PHE A 48 5.07 -1.67 16.91
N GLU A 49 4.66 -2.83 17.41
CA GLU A 49 5.52 -3.93 17.80
C GLU A 49 6.17 -4.41 16.51
N PHE A 50 7.36 -3.89 16.23
CA PHE A 50 8.20 -4.41 15.16
C PHE A 50 8.53 -5.86 15.56
N GLU A 51 8.19 -6.82 14.71
CA GLU A 51 8.47 -8.26 14.89
C GLU A 51 9.98 -8.58 15.04
N ASP A 52 10.85 -7.56 14.92
CA ASP A 52 12.29 -7.69 14.97
C ASP A 52 12.89 -6.65 15.96
N PRO A 53 13.40 -7.06 17.13
CA PRO A 53 13.88 -6.14 18.18
C PRO A 53 15.02 -5.23 17.69
N GLU A 54 15.80 -5.68 16.70
CA GLU A 54 16.84 -4.88 16.08
C GLU A 54 16.29 -3.66 15.29
N LEU A 55 15.10 -3.77 14.70
CA LEU A 55 14.49 -2.67 13.95
C LEU A 55 13.94 -1.59 14.88
N ALA A 56 13.45 -1.98 16.06
CA ALA A 56 13.02 -1.05 17.10
C ALA A 56 14.21 -0.23 17.62
N GLU A 57 15.36 -0.87 17.86
CA GLU A 57 16.58 -0.20 18.28
C GLU A 57 17.14 0.74 17.20
N ARG A 58 17.13 0.33 15.93
CA ARG A 58 17.54 1.17 14.79
C ARG A 58 16.64 2.40 14.67
N THR A 59 15.32 2.22 14.79
CA THR A 59 14.36 3.32 14.70
C THR A 59 14.54 4.31 15.86
N ARG A 60 14.81 3.81 17.08
CA ARG A 60 15.13 4.64 18.24
C ARG A 60 16.41 5.45 18.01
N LYS A 61 17.48 4.81 17.53
CA LYS A 61 18.76 5.46 17.22
C LYS A 61 18.61 6.54 16.13
N ILE A 62 17.83 6.26 15.09
CA ILE A 62 17.53 7.21 14.02
C ILE A 62 16.76 8.43 14.57
N ARG A 63 15.76 8.23 15.42
CA ARG A 63 15.03 9.34 16.05
C ARG A 63 15.93 10.20 16.91
N GLU A 64 16.77 9.59 17.74
CA GLU A 64 17.73 10.30 18.58
C GLU A 64 18.75 11.11 17.74
N GLU A 65 19.21 10.56 16.61
CA GLU A 65 20.14 11.25 15.70
C GLU A 65 19.49 12.40 14.93
N ILE A 66 18.24 12.24 14.48
CA ILE A 66 17.43 13.32 13.88
C ILE A 66 17.22 14.43 14.92
N GLN A 67 16.82 14.07 16.14
CA GLN A 67 16.58 15.04 17.20
C GLN A 67 17.87 15.78 17.58
N ARG A 68 19.01 15.09 17.60
CA ARG A 68 20.33 15.71 17.79
C ARG A 68 20.68 16.67 16.65
N LYS A 69 20.44 16.29 15.39
CA LYS A 69 20.66 17.18 14.22
C LYS A 69 19.74 18.40 14.24
N ILE A 70 18.47 18.24 14.62
CA ILE A 70 17.53 19.36 14.76
C ILE A 70 17.98 20.29 15.89
N ALA A 71 18.37 19.75 17.04
CA ALA A 71 18.90 20.54 18.15
C ALA A 71 20.19 21.25 17.78
N GLN A 72 21.07 20.63 16.99
CA GLN A 72 22.30 21.23 16.48
C GLN A 72 22.00 22.36 15.47
N ARG A 73 20.98 22.18 14.61
CA ARG A 73 20.49 23.21 13.68
C ARG A 73 19.80 24.37 14.41
N GLN A 74 19.02 24.09 15.46
CA GLN A 74 18.39 25.11 16.30
C GLN A 74 19.41 25.90 17.12
N ARG A 75 20.43 25.22 17.69
CA ARG A 75 21.46 25.86 18.50
C ARG A 75 22.49 26.64 17.67
N GLY A 76 22.65 26.28 16.40
CA GLY A 76 23.50 26.98 15.42
C GLY A 76 22.74 27.90 14.46
N GLY A 77 21.52 28.32 14.81
CA GLY A 77 20.60 29.02 13.92
C GLY A 77 21.04 30.43 13.51
N THR A 78 21.98 30.53 12.56
CA THR A 78 22.07 31.59 11.54
C THR A 78 22.86 31.06 10.33
N ALA A 79 22.23 30.28 9.44
CA ALA A 79 22.63 30.20 8.03
C ALA A 79 21.50 29.58 7.21
N GLN A 80 20.87 30.43 6.39
CA GLN A 80 20.17 30.15 5.13
C GLN A 80 19.35 28.85 5.04
N GLU A 81 18.04 28.97 4.99
CA GLU A 81 17.31 28.94 3.71
C GLU A 81 15.86 29.35 3.97
N THR A 82 15.60 30.66 3.90
CA THR A 82 14.27 31.13 3.52
C THR A 82 14.05 30.66 2.09
N ALA A 83 13.45 29.49 1.93
CA ALA A 83 12.80 29.11 0.69
C ALA A 83 11.67 30.11 0.46
N THR A 84 11.98 31.16 -0.29
CA THR A 84 11.02 32.06 -0.92
C THR A 84 10.03 31.23 -1.69
N VAL A 85 8.82 31.11 -1.15
CA VAL A 85 7.61 30.81 -1.91
C VAL A 85 7.24 32.12 -2.61
N PRO A 86 7.29 32.24 -3.94
CA PRO A 86 6.57 33.30 -4.60
C PRO A 86 5.10 32.88 -4.66
N GLU A 87 4.34 33.39 -3.70
CA GLU A 87 2.97 33.82 -3.90
C GLU A 87 2.95 34.98 -4.92
N TYR A 88 1.77 35.37 -5.42
CA TYR A 88 1.49 36.42 -6.42
C TYR A 88 1.62 35.98 -7.88
N ALA A 89 0.77 36.42 -8.82
CA ALA A 89 -0.58 36.94 -8.87
C ALA A 89 -0.82 37.10 -10.37
N GLU A 90 -2.04 36.91 -10.85
CA GLU A 90 -2.42 37.41 -12.17
C GLU A 90 -2.27 38.93 -12.19
N GLU A 91 -1.60 39.49 -13.19
CA GLU A 91 -1.94 40.77 -13.84
C GLU A 91 -0.91 41.11 -14.91
N GLY A 92 -1.41 41.47 -16.10
CA GLY A 92 -0.60 41.81 -17.26
C GLY A 92 0.13 43.14 -17.12
N SER A 93 1.28 43.25 -17.77
CA SER A 93 1.77 44.53 -18.31
C SER A 93 2.87 44.29 -19.35
N ASP A 94 2.68 44.87 -20.53
CA ASP A 94 3.65 45.03 -21.60
C ASP A 94 4.96 45.64 -21.09
N THR A 95 6.08 44.96 -21.31
CA THR A 95 7.41 45.61 -21.34
C THR A 95 8.34 44.83 -22.28
N PRO A 96 9.05 45.51 -23.21
CA PRO A 96 9.88 44.84 -24.21
C PRO A 96 11.13 44.21 -23.59
N PRO A 97 11.65 43.10 -24.15
CA PRO A 97 12.79 42.38 -23.57
C PRO A 97 14.08 43.21 -23.66
N PRO A 98 14.92 43.25 -22.60
CA PRO A 98 16.23 43.89 -22.67
C PRO A 98 17.19 43.10 -23.57
N LEU A 99 18.00 43.85 -24.33
CA LEU A 99 19.00 43.36 -25.28
C LEU A 99 19.95 42.34 -24.65
N VAL A 100 20.14 41.23 -25.37
CA VAL A 100 21.17 40.21 -25.12
C VAL A 100 22.55 40.87 -25.22
N ARG A 101 23.20 41.11 -24.08
CA ARG A 101 24.62 41.46 -24.04
C ARG A 101 25.40 40.16 -24.21
N GLU A 102 25.98 39.95 -25.39
CA GLU A 102 26.95 38.89 -25.64
C GLU A 102 28.15 39.11 -24.71
N VAL A 103 28.14 38.39 -23.58
CA VAL A 103 29.33 38.22 -22.75
C VAL A 103 30.19 37.20 -23.46
N ILE A 104 31.22 37.68 -24.16
CA ILE A 104 32.34 36.87 -24.61
C ILE A 104 32.93 36.23 -23.35
N VAL A 105 32.60 34.98 -23.09
CA VAL A 105 33.25 34.15 -22.07
C VAL A 105 34.68 33.93 -22.56
N SER A 106 35.61 34.76 -22.09
CA SER A 106 37.04 34.47 -22.17
C SER A 106 37.26 33.13 -21.47
N SER A 107 37.51 32.09 -22.25
CA SER A 107 37.85 30.76 -21.75
C SER A 107 39.11 30.85 -20.87
N PRO A 108 39.04 30.60 -19.56
CA PRO A 108 40.25 30.46 -18.77
C PRO A 108 40.93 29.15 -19.18
N GLN A 109 42.14 29.30 -19.70
CA GLN A 109 43.11 28.25 -19.98
C GLN A 109 43.08 27.15 -18.90
N PRO A 110 42.92 25.86 -19.27
CA PRO A 110 42.83 24.78 -18.29
C PRO A 110 44.20 24.61 -17.63
N THR A 111 44.28 25.01 -16.36
CA THR A 111 45.41 24.65 -15.51
C THR A 111 45.41 23.13 -15.32
N PRO A 112 46.53 22.42 -15.55
CA PRO A 112 46.58 20.97 -15.36
C PRO A 112 46.79 20.71 -13.86
N GLN A 113 45.73 20.88 -13.05
CA GLN A 113 45.76 20.50 -11.65
C GLN A 113 44.91 19.25 -11.42
N LEU A 114 45.59 18.21 -10.93
CA LEU A 114 45.05 17.05 -10.19
C LEU A 114 44.25 16.02 -11.01
N ARG A 115 44.94 15.23 -11.85
CA ARG A 115 44.42 13.98 -12.44
C ARG A 115 44.12 12.87 -11.42
N SER A 116 44.45 13.05 -10.14
CA SER A 116 44.24 12.06 -9.07
C SER A 116 42.83 12.09 -8.47
N GLY A 117 42.17 13.25 -8.38
CA GLY A 117 40.79 13.35 -7.88
C GLY A 117 39.77 12.72 -8.84
N SER A 118 40.01 12.87 -10.14
CA SER A 118 39.13 12.37 -11.21
C SER A 118 38.88 10.85 -11.15
N ARG A 119 39.86 10.04 -10.72
CA ARG A 119 39.67 8.57 -10.61
C ARG A 119 38.79 8.19 -9.42
N ILE A 120 38.95 8.86 -8.28
CA ILE A 120 38.15 8.62 -7.08
C ILE A 120 36.71 9.10 -7.31
N ASP A 121 36.53 10.25 -7.95
CA ASP A 121 35.21 10.77 -8.27
C ASP A 121 34.49 9.90 -9.31
N ALA A 122 35.20 9.38 -10.32
CA ALA A 122 34.65 8.42 -11.27
C ALA A 122 34.23 7.10 -10.60
N GLN A 123 35.00 6.60 -9.62
CA GLN A 123 34.65 5.41 -8.85
C GLN A 123 33.39 5.64 -8.01
N ARG A 124 33.28 6.79 -7.32
CA ARG A 124 32.08 7.16 -6.55
C ARG A 124 30.84 7.28 -7.44
N GLN A 125 31.00 7.86 -8.63
CA GLN A 125 29.90 7.96 -9.59
C GLN A 125 29.45 6.59 -10.11
N ALA A 126 30.41 5.69 -10.38
CA ALA A 126 30.09 4.32 -10.77
C ALA A 126 29.33 3.57 -9.67
N GLU A 127 29.74 3.71 -8.41
CA GLU A 127 29.07 3.09 -7.27
C GLU A 127 27.63 3.62 -7.08
N ILE A 128 27.41 4.93 -7.27
CA ILE A 128 26.06 5.51 -7.21
C ILE A 128 25.17 4.95 -8.32
N LEU A 129 25.70 4.83 -9.54
CA LEU A 129 24.94 4.27 -10.67
C LEU A 129 24.63 2.79 -10.46
N GLU A 130 25.55 2.02 -9.90
CA GLU A 130 25.35 0.62 -9.55
C GLU A 130 24.27 0.47 -8.47
N GLN A 131 24.27 1.31 -7.44
CA GLN A 131 23.22 1.34 -6.42
C GLN A 131 21.85 1.67 -7.02
N GLN A 132 21.78 2.62 -7.95
CA GLN A 132 20.54 2.95 -8.65
C GLN A 132 20.04 1.78 -9.50
N ALA A 133 20.92 1.10 -10.23
CA ALA A 133 20.57 -0.08 -11.02
C ALA A 133 20.03 -1.21 -10.13
N ALA A 134 20.68 -1.49 -9.00
CA ALA A 134 20.25 -2.51 -8.04
C ALA A 134 18.86 -2.20 -7.44
N TRP A 135 18.55 -0.93 -7.17
CA TRP A 135 17.21 -0.55 -6.71
C TRP A 135 16.15 -0.69 -7.80
N GLN A 136 16.48 -0.37 -9.05
CA GLN A 136 15.55 -0.57 -10.17
C GLN A 136 15.27 -2.04 -10.41
N GLU A 137 16.28 -2.90 -10.33
CA GLU A 137 16.11 -4.35 -10.46
C GLU A 137 15.18 -4.92 -9.37
N LYS A 138 15.39 -4.51 -8.11
CA LYS A 138 14.49 -4.88 -6.99
C LYS A 138 13.05 -4.42 -7.21
N LEU A 139 12.84 -3.23 -7.76
CA LEU A 139 11.50 -2.75 -8.09
C LEU A 139 10.84 -3.56 -9.20
N ILE A 140 11.60 -3.96 -10.22
CA ILE A 140 11.10 -4.81 -11.31
C ILE A 140 10.73 -6.19 -10.77
N GLU A 141 11.58 -6.79 -9.93
CA GLU A 141 11.32 -8.08 -9.31
C GLU A 141 10.07 -8.03 -8.41
N ALA A 142 9.96 -7.02 -7.55
CA ALA A 142 8.78 -6.84 -6.70
C ALA A 142 7.49 -6.66 -7.52
N LYS A 143 7.54 -5.92 -8.63
CA LYS A 143 6.40 -5.79 -9.56
C LYS A 143 6.03 -7.14 -10.17
N ARG A 144 6.99 -7.91 -10.67
CA ARG A 144 6.76 -9.25 -11.24
C ARG A 144 6.14 -10.20 -10.20
N MET A 145 6.65 -10.18 -8.98
CA MET A 145 6.11 -10.98 -7.87
C MET A 145 4.66 -10.58 -7.59
N LYS A 146 4.36 -9.28 -7.50
CA LYS A 146 3.00 -8.78 -7.29
C LYS A 146 2.04 -9.18 -8.42
N GLU A 147 2.46 -9.05 -9.67
CA GLU A 147 1.66 -9.47 -10.83
C GLU A 147 1.41 -10.98 -10.85
N SER A 148 2.40 -11.78 -10.44
CA SER A 148 2.23 -13.23 -10.34
C SER A 148 1.27 -13.61 -9.21
N ALA A 149 1.34 -12.90 -8.07
CA ALA A 149 0.43 -13.10 -6.95
C ALA A 149 -1.00 -12.68 -7.32
N SER A 150 -1.19 -11.53 -7.98
CA SER A 150 -2.52 -11.08 -8.40
C SER A 150 -3.16 -12.04 -9.41
N LYS A 151 -2.38 -12.57 -10.37
CA LYS A 151 -2.87 -13.60 -11.30
C LYS A 151 -3.29 -14.88 -10.60
N ARG A 152 -2.58 -15.29 -9.54
CA ARG A 152 -2.96 -16.45 -8.74
C ARG A 152 -4.25 -16.19 -7.97
N THR A 153 -4.38 -15.03 -7.32
CA THR A 153 -5.61 -14.68 -6.60
C THR A 153 -6.80 -14.56 -7.55
N GLU A 154 -6.65 -13.95 -8.73
CA GLU A 154 -7.71 -13.86 -9.74
C GLU A 154 -8.15 -15.25 -10.23
N PHE A 155 -7.19 -16.16 -10.46
CA PHE A 155 -7.52 -17.54 -10.86
C PHE A 155 -8.20 -18.31 -9.73
N GLU A 156 -7.72 -18.16 -8.50
CA GLU A 156 -8.32 -18.77 -7.31
C GLU A 156 -9.72 -18.25 -7.06
N GLU A 157 -9.98 -16.94 -7.17
CA GLU A 157 -11.31 -16.35 -7.04
C GLU A 157 -12.26 -16.87 -8.13
N ALA A 158 -11.83 -16.84 -9.40
CA ALA A 158 -12.63 -17.33 -10.53
C ALA A 158 -12.98 -18.82 -10.40
N THR A 159 -12.07 -19.65 -9.89
CA THR A 159 -12.31 -21.09 -9.69
C THR A 159 -13.01 -21.41 -8.38
N ALA A 160 -12.77 -20.64 -7.31
CA ALA A 160 -13.40 -20.82 -6.01
C ALA A 160 -14.91 -20.57 -6.09
N ASP A 161 -15.34 -19.49 -6.73
CA ASP A 161 -16.76 -19.15 -6.85
C ASP A 161 -17.54 -20.22 -7.62
N HIS A 162 -16.98 -20.67 -8.74
CA HIS A 162 -17.59 -21.72 -9.56
C HIS A 162 -17.58 -23.07 -8.84
N SER A 163 -16.52 -23.40 -8.09
CA SER A 163 -16.45 -24.66 -7.36
C SER A 163 -17.34 -24.68 -6.12
N ALA A 164 -17.46 -23.58 -5.38
CA ALA A 164 -18.22 -23.51 -4.13
C ALA A 164 -19.73 -23.51 -4.41
N ALA A 165 -20.20 -22.68 -5.35
CA ALA A 165 -21.61 -22.60 -5.69
C ALA A 165 -22.11 -23.90 -6.33
N LYS A 166 -21.33 -24.50 -7.24
CA LYS A 166 -21.66 -25.81 -7.84
C LYS A 166 -21.66 -26.92 -6.79
N ARG A 167 -20.68 -26.95 -5.87
CA ARG A 167 -20.67 -27.93 -4.76
C ARG A 167 -21.90 -27.79 -3.86
N ALA A 168 -22.30 -26.56 -3.52
CA ALA A 168 -23.49 -26.32 -2.72
C ALA A 168 -24.77 -26.78 -3.43
N ALA A 169 -24.90 -26.46 -4.73
CA ALA A 169 -26.02 -26.91 -5.55
C ALA A 169 -26.08 -28.45 -5.64
N THR A 170 -24.99 -29.11 -6.00
CA THR A 170 -24.94 -30.59 -6.06
C THR A 170 -25.20 -31.24 -4.71
N ARG A 171 -24.73 -30.65 -3.60
CA ARG A 171 -25.03 -31.17 -2.25
C ARG A 171 -26.53 -31.09 -1.95
N SER A 172 -27.17 -29.99 -2.33
CA SER A 172 -28.61 -29.81 -2.12
C SER A 172 -29.45 -30.82 -2.91
N THR A 173 -29.07 -31.13 -4.16
CA THR A 173 -29.75 -32.13 -4.98
C THR A 173 -29.56 -33.54 -4.43
N VAL A 174 -28.33 -33.91 -4.05
CA VAL A 174 -28.03 -35.22 -3.46
C VAL A 174 -28.78 -35.41 -2.14
N VAL A 175 -28.83 -34.40 -1.28
CA VAL A 175 -29.61 -34.47 -0.02
C VAL A 175 -31.10 -34.62 -0.30
N GLY A 176 -31.63 -33.96 -1.35
CA GLY A 176 -33.00 -34.16 -1.82
C GLY A 176 -33.26 -35.61 -2.24
N ASP A 177 -32.40 -36.16 -3.09
CA ASP A 177 -32.54 -37.54 -3.60
C ASP A 177 -32.49 -38.57 -2.47
N LEU A 178 -31.55 -38.41 -1.52
CA LEU A 178 -31.36 -39.33 -0.39
C LEU A 178 -32.52 -39.34 0.61
N ARG A 179 -33.44 -38.37 0.58
CA ARG A 179 -34.68 -38.42 1.40
C ARG A 179 -35.66 -39.47 0.90
N SER A 180 -35.56 -39.88 -0.37
CA SER A 180 -36.40 -40.94 -0.91
C SER A 180 -35.79 -42.32 -0.63
N PRO A 181 -36.57 -43.28 -0.09
CA PRO A 181 -36.04 -44.61 0.25
C PRO A 181 -35.61 -45.38 -1.01
N GLU A 182 -36.22 -45.10 -2.16
CA GLU A 182 -35.90 -45.72 -3.43
C GLU A 182 -34.54 -45.25 -3.99
N ALA A 183 -34.25 -43.94 -3.96
CA ALA A 183 -32.95 -43.43 -4.40
C ALA A 183 -31.82 -43.86 -3.46
N LEU A 184 -32.11 -43.99 -2.16
CA LEU A 184 -31.15 -44.50 -1.19
C LEU A 184 -30.74 -45.96 -1.51
N ARG A 185 -31.72 -46.82 -1.84
CA ARG A 185 -31.43 -48.19 -2.33
C ARG A 185 -30.61 -48.17 -3.61
N ARG A 186 -30.96 -47.31 -4.58
CA ARG A 186 -30.19 -47.17 -5.83
C ARG A 186 -28.75 -46.73 -5.59
N ALA A 187 -28.51 -45.77 -4.69
CA ALA A 187 -27.17 -45.30 -4.33
C ALA A 187 -26.32 -46.41 -3.66
N PHE A 188 -26.93 -47.21 -2.79
CA PHE A 188 -26.25 -48.37 -2.19
C PHE A 188 -25.88 -49.43 -3.23
N ILE A 189 -26.81 -49.78 -4.14
CA ILE A 189 -26.53 -50.73 -5.23
C ILE A 189 -25.42 -50.20 -6.14
N LEU A 190 -25.46 -48.93 -6.52
CA LEU A 190 -24.42 -48.29 -7.32
C LEU A 190 -23.03 -48.38 -6.67
N ARG A 191 -22.95 -48.17 -5.36
CA ARG A 191 -21.70 -48.33 -4.60
C ARG A 191 -21.22 -49.78 -4.58
N GLU A 192 -22.13 -50.75 -4.52
CA GLU A 192 -21.77 -52.17 -4.53
C GLU A 192 -21.25 -52.61 -5.92
N VAL A 193 -21.92 -52.16 -6.98
CA VAL A 193 -21.57 -52.53 -8.37
C VAL A 193 -20.31 -51.81 -8.86
N LEU A 194 -20.17 -50.51 -8.56
CA LEU A 194 -19.06 -49.68 -9.05
C LEU A 194 -17.89 -49.58 -8.05
N GLY A 195 -18.08 -50.06 -6.83
CA GLY A 195 -17.14 -49.94 -5.73
C GLY A 195 -17.09 -48.53 -5.10
N PRO A 196 -16.13 -48.27 -4.20
CA PRO A 196 -15.97 -46.96 -3.59
C PRO A 196 -15.73 -45.88 -4.65
N PRO A 197 -16.33 -44.69 -4.51
CA PRO A 197 -16.06 -43.57 -5.41
C PRO A 197 -14.56 -43.26 -5.42
N VAL A 198 -14.04 -42.83 -6.57
CA VAL A 198 -12.60 -42.62 -6.79
C VAL A 198 -11.99 -41.69 -5.73
N ALA A 199 -12.73 -40.67 -5.29
CA ALA A 199 -12.30 -39.75 -4.24
C ALA A 199 -12.11 -40.38 -2.84
N LEU A 200 -12.63 -41.60 -2.62
CA LEU A 200 -12.45 -42.38 -1.38
C LEU A 200 -11.44 -43.51 -1.53
N ARG A 201 -10.78 -43.64 -2.69
CA ARG A 201 -9.69 -44.60 -2.90
C ARG A 201 -8.39 -43.96 -2.39
N LYS A 202 -7.74 -44.61 -1.43
CA LYS A 202 -6.42 -44.21 -0.93
C LYS A 202 -5.33 -44.52 -1.95
#